data_AF-A0A933T2G9-F1
#
_entry.id   AF-A0A933T2G9-F1
#
_cell.length_a   1.000
_cell.length_b   1.000
_cell.length_c   1.000
_cell.angle_alpha   90.00
_cell.angle_beta   90.00
_cell.angle_gamma   90.00
#
_symmetry.space_group_name_H-M   'P 1'
#
loop_
_entity.id
_entity.type
_entity.pdbx_description
1 polymer ?
#
loop_
_entity_poly.entity_id
_entity_poly.type
_entity_poly.pdbx_seq_one_letter_code
_entity_poly.pdbx_strand_id
1 'polypeptide(L)'
;GSFAGYLTFRGLRALKANLWIAGFMAGILADWATYTTTSIELASGIRGDSPFMPLFWKILIAFIPTQLPLGILEGAMTAGMVVLLYKKRPDLLVKMGVVKAGEAV
;
A
#
# COMPACT_ATOMS: atom_id res chain seq x y z
N GLY A 1 -2.32 4.32 -5.88
CA GLY A 1 -1.99 3.10 -5.15
C GLY A 1 -0.79 2.34 -5.66
N SER A 2 -0.87 1.68 -6.81
CA SER A 2 0.07 0.62 -7.22
C SER A 2 1.55 1.00 -7.19
N PHE A 3 1.90 2.21 -7.64
CA PHE A 3 3.27 2.69 -7.57
C PHE A 3 3.76 2.86 -6.11
N ALA A 4 2.94 3.44 -5.23
CA ALA A 4 3.28 3.60 -3.82
C ALA A 4 3.45 2.24 -3.13
N GLY A 5 2.56 1.29 -3.40
CA GLY A 5 2.67 -0.08 -2.88
C GLY A 5 3.93 -0.79 -3.39
N TYR A 6 4.20 -0.72 -4.69
CA TYR A 6 5.39 -1.33 -5.28
C TYR A 6 6.69 -0.74 -4.72
N LEU A 7 6.80 0.59 -4.66
CA LEU A 7 7.98 1.27 -4.12
C LEU A 7 8.17 0.96 -2.64
N THR A 8 7.08 0.93 -1.86
CA THR A 8 7.10 0.53 -0.44
C THR A 8 7.61 -0.89 -0.29
N PHE A 9 7.03 -1.84 -1.05
CA PHE A 9 7.43 -3.24 -1.01
C PHE A 9 8.91 -3.40 -1.35
N ARG A 10 9.36 -2.81 -2.47
CA ARG A 10 10.74 -2.89 -2.93
C ARG A 10 11.71 -2.23 -1.95
N GLY A 11 11.36 -1.07 -1.41
CA GLY A 11 12.16 -0.37 -0.40
C GLY A 11 12.32 -1.20 0.87
N LEU A 12 11.22 -1.75 1.41
CA LEU A 12 11.27 -2.61 2.59
C LEU A 12 12.04 -3.91 2.36
N ARG A 13 11.93 -4.51 1.17
CA ARG A 13 12.74 -5.67 0.79
C ARG A 13 14.22 -5.34 0.65
N ALA A 14 14.57 -4.16 0.12
CA ALA A 14 15.95 -3.69 0.09
C ALA A 14 16.52 -3.48 1.50
N LEU A 15 15.68 -3.03 2.45
CA LEU A 15 16.00 -2.92 3.88
C LEU A 15 15.95 -4.27 4.64
N LYS A 16 15.78 -5.39 3.92
CA LYS A 16 15.70 -6.76 4.48
C LYS A 16 14.52 -6.99 5.45
N ALA A 17 13.46 -6.18 5.39
CA ALA A 17 12.23 -6.45 6.13
C ALA A 17 11.61 -7.76 5.66
N ASN A 18 10.98 -8.52 6.57
CA ASN A 18 10.36 -9.79 6.20
C ASN A 18 9.19 -9.59 5.20
N LEU A 19 8.83 -10.65 4.47
CA LEU A 19 7.81 -10.59 3.42
C LEU A 19 6.43 -10.14 3.94
N TRP A 20 6.09 -10.51 5.17
CA TRP A 20 4.81 -10.15 5.77
C TRP A 20 4.73 -8.64 6.02
N ILE A 21 5.74 -8.05 6.67
CA ILE A 21 5.82 -6.60 6.93
C ILE A 21 5.90 -5.82 5.61
N ALA A 22 6.73 -6.28 4.67
CA ALA A 22 6.85 -5.64 3.38
C ALA A 22 5.52 -5.62 2.61
N GLY A 23 4.78 -6.74 2.60
CA GLY A 23 3.46 -6.83 1.99
C GLY A 23 2.39 -6.02 2.72
N PHE A 24 2.39 -6.04 4.06
CA PHE A 24 1.42 -5.31 4.89
C PHE A 24 1.52 -3.80 4.67
N MET A 25 2.73 -3.27 4.77
CA MET A 25 3.00 -1.85 4.56
C MET A 25 2.74 -1.43 3.10
N ALA A 26 3.01 -2.31 2.13
CA ALA A 26 2.72 -2.04 0.73
C ALA A 26 1.22 -1.89 0.48
N GLY A 27 0.37 -2.74 1.07
CA GLY A 27 -1.08 -2.62 0.98
C GLY A 27 -1.58 -1.32 1.62
N ILE A 28 -1.20 -1.06 2.87
CA ILE A 28 -1.60 0.17 3.58
C ILE A 28 -1.19 1.43 2.82
N LEU A 29 0.06 1.53 2.38
CA LEU A 29 0.54 2.74 1.69
C LEU A 29 -0.02 2.86 0.27
N ALA A 30 -0.37 1.76 -0.38
CA ALA A 30 -1.10 1.82 -1.65
C ALA A 30 -2.48 2.47 -1.46
N ASP A 31 -3.20 2.06 -0.41
CA ASP A 31 -4.53 2.58 -0.10
C ASP A 31 -4.49 4.04 0.30
N TRP A 32 -3.64 4.40 1.25
CA TRP A 32 -3.49 5.80 1.66
C TRP A 32 -3.03 6.70 0.53
N ALA A 33 -2.17 6.22 -0.38
CA ALA A 33 -1.80 6.99 -1.57
C ALA A 33 -3.00 7.19 -2.51
N THR A 34 -3.83 6.16 -2.70
CA THR A 34 -5.06 6.27 -3.50
C THR A 34 -6.02 7.27 -2.88
N TYR A 35 -6.33 7.14 -1.59
CA TYR A 35 -7.28 8.03 -0.92
C TYR A 35 -6.78 9.46 -0.82
N THR A 36 -5.49 9.67 -0.58
CA THR A 36 -4.89 11.02 -0.61
C THR A 36 -5.04 11.64 -2.00
N THR A 37 -4.79 10.87 -3.07
CA THR A 37 -4.95 11.36 -4.46
C THR A 37 -6.42 11.70 -4.73
N THR A 38 -7.36 10.84 -4.36
CA THR A 38 -8.79 11.11 -4.47
C THR A 38 -9.21 12.36 -3.69
N SER A 39 -8.69 12.57 -2.47
CA SER A 39 -8.95 13.79 -1.71
C SER A 39 -8.41 15.05 -2.39
N ILE A 40 -7.25 14.97 -3.06
CA ILE A 40 -6.70 16.08 -3.85
C ILE A 40 -7.58 16.37 -5.06
N GLU A 41 -8.01 15.33 -5.79
CA GLU A 41 -8.89 15.44 -6.96
C GLU A 41 -10.23 16.07 -6.58
N LEU A 42 -10.87 15.57 -5.52
CA LEU A 42 -12.13 16.11 -5.01
C LEU A 42 -11.97 17.56 -4.53
N ALA A 43 -10.94 17.85 -3.72
CA ALA A 43 -10.69 19.21 -3.23
C ALA A 43 -10.40 20.19 -4.36
N SER A 44 -9.79 19.73 -5.46
CA SER A 44 -9.56 20.56 -6.65
C SER A 44 -10.83 20.76 -7.45
N GLY A 45 -11.67 19.73 -7.58
CA GLY A 45 -12.88 19.72 -8.41
C GLY A 45 -14.10 20.40 -7.78
N ILE A 46 -14.32 20.27 -6.47
CA ILE A 46 -15.56 20.72 -5.81
C ILE A 46 -15.41 21.99 -4.95
N ARG A 47 -14.23 22.63 -4.96
CA ARG A 47 -13.92 23.71 -4.02
C ARG A 47 -14.82 24.94 -4.09
N GLY A 48 -15.31 25.32 -5.28
CA GLY A 48 -15.96 26.63 -5.47
C GLY A 48 -15.11 27.75 -4.86
N ASP A 49 -15.72 28.57 -4.01
CA ASP A 49 -15.03 29.65 -3.27
C ASP A 49 -14.26 29.18 -2.02
N SER A 50 -14.35 27.89 -1.67
CA SER A 50 -13.65 27.37 -0.49
C SER A 50 -12.12 27.33 -0.70
N PRO A 51 -11.32 27.61 0.35
CA PRO A 51 -9.88 27.41 0.30
C PRO A 51 -9.53 25.92 0.16
N PHE A 52 -8.54 25.61 -0.69
CA PHE A 52 -8.15 24.23 -1.02
C PHE A 52 -7.75 23.40 0.20
N MET A 53 -6.80 23.87 1.01
CA MET A 53 -6.25 23.06 2.12
C MET A 53 -7.28 22.68 3.19
N PRO A 54 -8.13 23.61 3.68
CA PRO A 54 -9.21 23.25 4.60
C PRO A 54 -10.19 22.22 4.01
N LEU A 55 -10.53 22.33 2.73
CA LEU A 55 -11.44 21.38 2.08
C LEU A 55 -10.78 20.01 1.88
N PHE A 56 -9.53 19.97 1.44
CA PHE A 56 -8.73 18.74 1.32
C PHE A 56 -8.71 17.96 2.63
N TRP A 57 -8.39 18.63 3.75
CA TRP A 57 -8.35 17.96 5.06
C TRP A 57 -9.72 17.46 5.50
N LYS A 58 -10.80 18.23 5.26
CA LYS A 58 -12.18 17.77 5.54
C LYS A 58 -12.50 16.48 4.79
N ILE A 59 -12.18 16.42 3.50
CA ILE A 59 -12.44 15.24 2.65
C ILE A 59 -11.59 14.06 3.12
N LEU A 60 -10.29 14.27 3.35
CA LEU A 60 -9.38 13.21 3.79
C LEU A 60 -9.81 12.62 5.14
N ILE A 61 -10.19 13.46 6.10
CA ILE A 61 -10.68 13.03 7.41
C ILE A 61 -12.01 12.29 7.29
N ALA A 62 -12.90 12.73 6.41
CA ALA A 62 -14.19 12.06 6.17
C ALA A 62 -14.03 10.62 5.66
N PHE A 63 -12.91 10.30 5.02
CA PHE A 63 -12.59 8.95 4.57
C PHE A 63 -12.01 8.05 5.67
N ILE A 64 -11.48 8.59 6.77
CA ILE A 64 -10.81 7.78 7.81
C ILE A 64 -11.68 6.63 8.36
N PRO A 65 -12.97 6.81 8.70
CA PRO A 65 -13.77 5.76 9.32
C PRO A 65 -13.93 4.50 8.45
N THR A 66 -13.87 4.63 7.14
CA THR A 66 -13.97 3.50 6.20
C THR A 66 -12.60 3.04 5.72
N GLN A 67 -11.68 3.97 5.45
CA GLN A 67 -10.39 3.65 4.82
C GLN A 67 -9.33 3.17 5.80
N LEU A 68 -9.41 3.56 7.07
CA LEU A 68 -8.51 2.99 8.07
C LEU A 68 -8.80 1.48 8.29
N PRO A 69 -10.06 1.04 8.51
CA PRO A 69 -10.36 -0.39 8.57
C PRO A 69 -10.05 -1.15 7.28
N LEU A 70 -10.42 -0.59 6.12
CA LEU A 70 -10.17 -1.22 4.83
C LEU A 70 -8.66 -1.38 4.58
N GLY A 71 -7.87 -0.33 4.82
CA GLY A 71 -6.43 -0.37 4.63
C GLY A 71 -5.71 -1.41 5.50
N ILE A 72 -6.18 -1.62 6.73
CA ILE A 72 -5.66 -2.69 7.59
C ILE A 72 -5.99 -4.08 7.00
N LEU A 73 -7.21 -4.26 6.50
CA LEU A 73 -7.63 -5.51 5.86
C LEU A 73 -6.85 -5.79 4.57
N GLU A 74 -6.71 -4.79 3.70
CA GLU A 74 -5.95 -4.89 2.46
C GLU A 74 -4.46 -5.12 2.71
N GLY A 75 -3.90 -4.46 3.73
CA GLY A 75 -2.54 -4.73 4.22
C GLY A 75 -2.38 -6.20 4.62
N ALA A 76 -3.29 -6.71 5.46
CA ALA A 76 -3.24 -8.11 5.91
C ALA A 76 -3.40 -9.10 4.75
N MET A 77 -4.32 -8.83 3.82
CA MET A 77 -4.51 -9.63 2.61
C MET A 77 -3.27 -9.63 1.72
N THR A 78 -2.65 -8.47 1.50
CA THR A 78 -1.43 -8.33 0.69
C THR A 78 -0.27 -9.08 1.31
N ALA A 79 -0.06 -8.93 2.62
CA ALA A 79 0.94 -9.69 3.38
C ALA A 79 0.71 -11.20 3.26
N GLY A 80 -0.53 -11.64 3.46
CA GLY A 80 -0.93 -13.03 3.35
C GLY A 80 -0.68 -13.60 1.96
N MET A 81 -1.04 -12.87 0.90
CA MET A 81 -0.85 -13.30 -0.49
C MET A 81 0.64 -13.44 -0.83
N VAL A 82 1.49 -12.48 -0.44
CA VAL A 82 2.94 -12.55 -0.70
C VAL A 82 3.57 -13.74 0.05
N VAL A 83 3.19 -13.96 1.30
CA VAL A 83 3.68 -15.10 2.09
C VAL A 83 3.17 -16.44 1.53
N LEU A 84 1.91 -16.49 1.08
CA LEU A 84 1.36 -17.68 0.44
C LEU A 84 2.09 -17.99 -0.88
N LEU A 85 2.36 -16.96 -1.70
CA LEU A 85 3.12 -17.10 -2.93
C LEU A 85 4.53 -17.63 -2.64
N TYR A 86 5.18 -17.12 -1.59
CA TYR A 86 6.47 -17.64 -1.15
C TYR A 86 6.41 -19.12 -0.75
N LYS A 87 5.37 -19.55 -0.02
CA LYS A 87 5.22 -20.95 0.40
C LYS A 87 4.87 -21.90 -0.74
N LYS A 88 4.10 -21.43 -1.74
CA LYS A 88 3.57 -22.27 -2.82
C LYS A 88 4.42 -22.25 -4.08
N ARG A 89 5.04 -21.10 -4.39
CA ARG A 89 5.78 -20.81 -5.61
C ARG A 89 6.97 -19.87 -5.32
N PRO A 90 7.93 -20.29 -4.46
CA PRO A 90 9.09 -19.46 -4.14
C PRO A 90 9.95 -19.16 -5.38
N ASP A 91 9.91 -20.04 -6.38
CA ASP A 91 10.57 -19.88 -7.69
C ASP A 91 10.22 -18.54 -8.37
N LEU A 92 8.98 -18.08 -8.22
CA LEU A 92 8.53 -16.80 -8.80
C LEU A 92 9.20 -15.61 -8.09
N LEU A 93 9.30 -15.66 -6.77
CA LEU A 93 9.93 -14.58 -5.99
C LEU A 93 11.45 -14.54 -6.20
N VAL A 94 12.08 -15.69 -6.45
CA VAL A 94 13.49 -15.77 -6.87
C VAL A 94 13.66 -15.16 -8.26
N LYS A 95 12.82 -15.54 -9.23
CA LYS A 95 12.85 -14.99 -10.60
C LYS A 95 12.63 -13.48 -10.63
N MET A 96 11.80 -12.95 -9.73
CA MET A 96 11.55 -11.51 -9.57
C MET A 96 12.64 -10.78 -8.76
N GLY A 97 13.67 -11.49 -8.29
CA GLY A 97 14.75 -10.91 -7.48
C GLY A 97 14.26 -10.32 -6.16
N VAL A 98 13.20 -10.88 -5.58
CA VAL A 98 12.63 -10.46 -4.29
C VAL A 98 13.26 -11.24 -3.13
N VAL A 99 13.67 -12.49 -3.39
CA VAL A 99 14.24 -13.44 -2.41
C VAL A 99 15.44 -14.13 -3.06
N LYS A 100 16.47 -14.48 -2.29
CA LYS A 100 17.63 -15.22 -2.82
C LYS A 100 17.31 -16.70 -2.96
N ALA A 101 17.90 -17.38 -3.95
CA ALA A 101 17.68 -18.81 -4.17
C ALA A 101 17.98 -19.68 -2.93
N GLY A 102 18.96 -19.30 -2.10
CA GLY A 102 19.29 -20.01 -0.86
C GLY A 102 18.33 -19.78 0.30
N GLU A 103 17.42 -18.80 0.21
CA GLU A 103 16.36 -18.60 1.21
C GLU A 103 15.12 -19.47 0.87
N ALA A 104 14.99 -19.94 -0.38
CA ALA A 104 13.83 -20.66 -0.90
C ALA A 104 13.81 -22.19 -0.66
N VAL A 105 14.72 -22.69 0.19
CA VAL A 105 14.88 -24.13 0.51
C VAL A 105 14.19 -24.47 1.82
#